data_AF-A0A2D5KGW3-F1
#
_entry.id   AF-A0A2D5KGW3-F1
#
_cell.length_a   1.000
_cell.length_b   1.000
_cell.length_c   1.000
_cell.angle_alpha   90.00
_cell.angle_beta   90.00
_cell.angle_gamma   90.00
#
_symmetry.space_group_name_H-M   'P 1'
#
loop_
_entity.id
_entity.type
_entity.pdbx_description
1 polymer ?
#
loop_
_entity_poly.entity_id
_entity_poly.type
_entity_poly.pdbx_seq_one_letter_code
_entity_poly.pdbx_strand_id
1 'polypeptide(L)'
;MDMNFKISFKNSIRKAIKVFALLLTPYTVAAQNVNLKTDKLIYEFNDEILVQASVDAKFDSVKMSAFDNVKSISKAQLSSQSSSIKGQFKIKQTISYRLRPLDSGRIEIKSPTFYFNGKEVIGESIFITIKSSKLSENDLFEKAYKEFIEDDVKPINSVKVVFSDSLGYIERYNKDGWSFIRRLSEREIKEINKIIK
;
A
#
# COMPACT_ATOMS: atom_id res chain seq x y z
N MET A 1 -50.61 -45.79 -31.23
CA MET A 1 -49.15 -46.02 -31.30
C MET A 1 -48.45 -44.65 -31.26
N ASP A 2 -48.61 -43.89 -30.16
CA ASP A 2 -48.22 -42.46 -30.12
C ASP A 2 -47.61 -41.99 -28.78
N MET A 3 -47.47 -42.90 -27.81
CA MET A 3 -47.01 -42.54 -26.47
C MET A 3 -45.50 -42.75 -26.26
N ASN A 4 -44.88 -43.66 -27.02
CA ASN A 4 -43.47 -44.02 -26.84
C ASN A 4 -42.49 -43.05 -27.52
N PHE A 5 -42.93 -42.26 -28.52
CA PHE A 5 -42.05 -41.33 -29.24
C PHE A 5 -41.80 -40.02 -28.45
N LYS A 6 -42.81 -39.54 -27.70
CA LYS A 6 -42.73 -38.30 -26.89
C LYS A 6 -41.80 -38.40 -25.66
N ILE A 7 -41.59 -39.60 -25.13
CA ILE A 7 -40.82 -39.82 -23.89
C ILE A 7 -39.32 -39.92 -24.21
N SER A 8 -38.96 -40.52 -25.35
CA SER A 8 -37.57 -40.68 -25.79
C SER A 8 -36.89 -39.34 -26.14
N PHE A 9 -37.60 -38.45 -26.84
CA PHE A 9 -37.05 -37.15 -27.29
C PHE A 9 -36.79 -36.17 -26.13
N LYS A 10 -37.61 -36.24 -25.06
CA LYS A 10 -37.54 -35.35 -23.89
C LYS A 10 -36.35 -35.68 -22.96
N ASN A 11 -35.88 -36.93 -22.97
CA ASN A 11 -34.75 -37.38 -22.16
C ASN A 11 -33.37 -37.11 -22.80
N SER A 12 -33.28 -37.11 -24.13
CA SER A 12 -32.03 -36.76 -24.85
C SER A 12 -31.72 -35.25 -24.81
N ILE A 13 -32.74 -34.39 -24.85
CA ILE A 13 -32.58 -32.92 -24.79
C ILE A 13 -32.17 -32.46 -23.37
N ARG A 14 -32.63 -33.12 -22.31
CA ARG A 14 -32.28 -32.78 -20.92
C ARG A 14 -30.85 -33.18 -20.51
N LYS A 15 -30.27 -34.21 -21.14
CA LYS A 15 -28.87 -34.63 -20.91
C LYS A 15 -27.86 -33.80 -21.71
N ALA A 16 -28.22 -33.39 -22.93
CA ALA A 16 -27.37 -32.53 -23.78
C ALA A 16 -27.25 -31.08 -23.27
N ILE A 17 -28.31 -30.54 -22.64
CA ILE A 17 -28.34 -29.15 -22.18
C ILE A 17 -27.62 -28.93 -20.84
N LYS A 18 -27.55 -29.94 -19.96
CA LYS A 18 -27.04 -29.75 -18.58
C LYS A 18 -25.53 -29.97 -18.41
N VAL A 19 -24.89 -30.76 -19.26
CA VAL A 19 -23.49 -31.15 -19.06
C VAL A 19 -22.52 -30.35 -19.95
N PHE A 20 -22.94 -29.99 -21.17
CA PHE A 20 -22.01 -29.39 -22.14
C PHE A 20 -21.84 -27.87 -21.98
N ALA A 21 -22.88 -27.14 -21.56
CA ALA A 21 -22.81 -25.67 -21.50
C ALA A 21 -22.31 -25.12 -20.16
N LEU A 22 -22.38 -25.88 -19.07
CA LEU A 22 -22.00 -25.40 -17.73
C LEU A 22 -20.52 -25.67 -17.37
N LEU A 23 -19.83 -26.56 -18.11
CA LEU A 23 -18.48 -27.02 -17.76
C LEU A 23 -17.35 -26.44 -18.63
N LEU A 24 -17.67 -25.62 -19.63
CA LEU A 24 -16.67 -25.16 -20.62
C LEU A 24 -16.57 -23.64 -20.79
N THR A 25 -17.07 -22.85 -19.83
CA THR A 25 -16.43 -21.55 -19.61
C THR A 25 -15.37 -21.77 -18.55
N PRO A 26 -14.09 -22.02 -18.90
CA PRO A 26 -13.04 -21.68 -17.97
C PRO A 26 -13.33 -20.23 -17.59
N TYR A 27 -13.56 -19.98 -16.30
CA TYR A 27 -13.29 -18.67 -15.76
C TYR A 27 -11.84 -18.43 -16.12
N THR A 28 -11.62 -17.77 -17.25
CA THR A 28 -10.33 -17.23 -17.59
C THR A 28 -10.05 -16.32 -16.42
N VAL A 29 -9.19 -16.80 -15.53
CA VAL A 29 -8.48 -15.93 -14.60
C VAL A 29 -7.69 -15.05 -15.57
N ALA A 30 -8.33 -13.96 -16.02
CA ALA A 30 -7.69 -12.95 -16.84
C ALA A 30 -6.41 -12.65 -16.08
N ALA A 31 -5.26 -12.89 -16.70
CA ALA A 31 -3.96 -12.80 -16.06
C ALA A 31 -3.92 -11.48 -15.27
N GLN A 32 -4.03 -11.58 -13.94
CA GLN A 32 -4.09 -10.42 -13.07
C GLN A 32 -2.65 -9.95 -12.96
N ASN A 33 -2.30 -9.00 -13.82
CA ASN A 33 -0.93 -8.52 -13.89
C ASN A 33 -0.70 -7.59 -12.71
N VAL A 34 0.12 -8.02 -11.77
CA VAL A 34 0.68 -7.16 -10.73
C VAL A 34 1.95 -6.54 -11.28
N ASN A 35 2.03 -5.23 -11.27
CA ASN A 35 3.15 -4.47 -11.77
C ASN A 35 3.71 -3.57 -10.66
N LEU A 36 4.96 -3.80 -10.30
CA LEU A 36 5.71 -3.01 -9.34
C LEU A 36 6.63 -2.06 -10.09
N LYS A 37 6.58 -0.78 -9.75
CA LYS A 37 7.41 0.26 -10.38
C LYS A 37 7.96 1.22 -9.36
N THR A 38 9.06 1.85 -9.74
CA THR A 38 9.63 3.02 -9.09
C THR A 38 9.71 4.19 -10.05
N ASP A 39 9.87 5.39 -9.52
CA ASP A 39 10.13 6.61 -10.31
C ASP A 39 11.49 6.57 -11.01
N LYS A 40 12.50 5.92 -10.41
CA LYS A 40 13.84 5.70 -10.99
C LYS A 40 14.45 4.38 -10.49
N LEU A 41 15.60 3.98 -11.03
CA LEU A 41 16.33 2.76 -10.62
C LEU A 41 17.60 3.06 -9.83
N ILE A 42 18.06 4.31 -9.85
CA ILE A 42 19.28 4.75 -9.15
C ILE A 42 18.90 5.96 -8.29
N TYR A 43 19.22 5.87 -7.01
CA TYR A 43 18.90 6.87 -5.98
C TYR A 43 20.18 7.27 -5.26
N GLU A 44 20.24 8.52 -4.80
CA GLU A 44 21.17 8.94 -3.75
C GLU A 44 20.62 8.51 -2.38
N PHE A 45 21.48 8.36 -1.38
CA PHE A 45 21.07 7.90 -0.02
C PHE A 45 20.03 8.80 0.68
N ASN A 46 19.87 10.04 0.23
CA ASN A 46 18.92 11.01 0.77
C ASN A 46 17.63 11.09 -0.05
N ASP A 47 17.53 10.37 -1.15
CA ASP A 47 16.35 10.44 -2.02
C ASP A 47 15.17 9.71 -1.38
N GLU A 48 13.98 10.28 -1.58
CA GLU A 48 12.73 9.55 -1.42
C GLU A 48 12.55 8.57 -2.60
N ILE A 49 12.14 7.34 -2.27
CA ILE A 49 11.81 6.30 -3.25
C ILE A 49 10.29 6.21 -3.34
N LEU A 50 9.74 6.51 -4.52
CA LEU A 50 8.31 6.31 -4.79
C LEU A 50 8.10 4.92 -5.39
N VAL A 51 7.46 4.03 -4.63
CA VAL A 51 7.10 2.68 -5.09
C VAL A 51 5.61 2.62 -5.39
N GLN A 52 5.26 2.11 -6.57
CA GLN A 52 3.87 1.91 -7.00
C GLN A 52 3.64 0.46 -7.39
N ALA A 53 2.79 -0.22 -6.62
CA ALA A 53 2.30 -1.55 -6.96
C ALA A 53 0.89 -1.41 -7.54
N SER A 54 0.70 -1.84 -8.79
CA SER A 54 -0.59 -1.74 -9.48
C SER A 54 -1.07 -3.10 -9.94
N VAL A 55 -2.39 -3.29 -9.93
CA VAL A 55 -3.03 -4.52 -10.38
C VAL A 55 -4.27 -4.22 -11.19
N ASP A 56 -4.42 -4.92 -12.31
CA ASP A 56 -5.54 -4.76 -13.25
C ASP A 56 -6.81 -5.53 -12.78
N ALA A 57 -7.12 -5.45 -11.48
CA ALA A 57 -8.29 -6.03 -10.87
C ALA A 57 -8.62 -5.34 -9.53
N LYS A 58 -9.84 -5.54 -9.03
CA LYS A 58 -10.23 -5.13 -7.67
C LYS A 58 -9.82 -6.20 -6.66
N PHE A 59 -8.95 -5.87 -5.71
CA PHE A 59 -8.49 -6.80 -4.67
C PHE A 59 -9.28 -6.66 -3.37
N ASP A 60 -9.32 -7.73 -2.58
CA ASP A 60 -10.01 -7.78 -1.28
C ASP A 60 -9.13 -7.24 -0.16
N SER A 61 -7.86 -7.64 -0.18
CA SER A 61 -6.86 -7.22 0.78
C SER A 61 -5.46 -7.26 0.17
N VAL A 62 -4.52 -6.61 0.86
CA VAL A 62 -3.11 -6.60 0.50
C VAL A 62 -2.29 -6.95 1.73
N LYS A 63 -1.32 -7.84 1.56
CA LYS A 63 -0.28 -8.10 2.55
C LYS A 63 1.03 -7.51 2.03
N MET A 64 1.54 -6.54 2.78
CA MET A 64 2.81 -5.92 2.44
C MET A 64 3.97 -6.84 2.83
N SER A 65 4.94 -6.97 1.93
CA SER A 65 6.23 -7.59 2.22
C SER A 65 7.03 -6.69 3.15
N ALA A 66 7.76 -7.26 4.11
CA ALA A 66 8.70 -6.47 4.91
C ALA A 66 9.71 -5.81 3.96
N PHE A 67 9.92 -4.51 4.16
CA PHE A 67 10.91 -3.74 3.42
C PHE A 67 12.26 -3.91 4.11
N ASP A 68 13.13 -4.73 3.52
CA ASP A 68 14.50 -4.89 4.00
C ASP A 68 15.32 -3.66 3.54
N ASN A 69 16.07 -3.03 4.44
CA ASN A 69 16.98 -1.90 4.17
C ASN A 69 16.32 -0.60 3.64
N VAL A 70 15.00 -0.49 3.71
CA VAL A 70 14.26 0.77 3.48
C VAL A 70 13.14 0.93 4.51
N LYS A 71 12.86 2.18 4.90
CA LYS A 71 11.81 2.53 5.86
C LYS A 71 10.66 3.23 5.14
N SER A 72 9.41 2.87 5.46
CA SER A 72 8.24 3.61 5.00
C SER A 72 8.14 4.95 5.75
N ILE A 73 8.07 6.04 5.01
CA ILE A 73 7.97 7.40 5.57
C ILE A 73 6.55 7.98 5.43
N SER A 74 5.68 7.32 4.65
CA SER A 74 4.26 7.65 4.57
C SER A 74 3.36 6.43 4.81
N LYS A 75 2.08 6.71 5.07
CA LYS A 75 1.03 5.68 4.96
C LYS A 75 0.87 5.27 3.49
N ALA A 76 0.43 4.02 3.28
CA ALA A 76 0.09 3.52 1.96
C ALA A 76 -1.06 4.33 1.36
N GLN A 77 -0.91 4.80 0.12
CA GLN A 77 -1.95 5.53 -0.60
C GLN A 77 -2.61 4.63 -1.64
N LEU A 78 -3.90 4.39 -1.49
CA LEU A 78 -4.68 3.61 -2.46
C LEU A 78 -5.34 4.54 -3.48
N SER A 79 -5.20 4.21 -4.75
CA SER A 79 -5.94 4.83 -5.85
C SER A 79 -6.60 3.77 -6.73
N SER A 80 -7.73 4.11 -7.35
CA SER A 80 -8.49 3.21 -8.21
C SER A 80 -8.91 3.95 -9.47
N GLN A 81 -8.66 3.37 -10.63
CA GLN A 81 -9.07 3.86 -11.92
C GLN A 81 -9.95 2.81 -12.60
N SER A 82 -11.09 3.24 -13.13
CA SER A 82 -11.96 2.38 -13.94
C SER A 82 -12.09 2.96 -15.34
N SER A 83 -11.94 2.11 -16.34
CA SER A 83 -12.11 2.49 -17.75
C SER A 83 -12.99 1.48 -18.47
N SER A 84 -13.68 1.94 -19.53
CA SER A 84 -14.40 1.07 -20.46
C SER A 84 -13.74 1.21 -21.82
N ILE A 85 -13.10 0.15 -22.30
CA ILE A 85 -12.45 0.12 -23.62
C ILE A 85 -13.17 -0.94 -24.43
N LYS A 86 -13.81 -0.53 -25.53
CA LYS A 86 -14.57 -1.42 -26.43
C LYS A 86 -15.62 -2.29 -25.69
N GLY A 87 -16.29 -1.71 -24.70
CA GLY A 87 -17.34 -2.39 -23.92
C GLY A 87 -16.85 -3.33 -22.83
N GLN A 88 -15.53 -3.50 -22.65
CA GLN A 88 -14.94 -4.24 -21.53
C GLN A 88 -14.58 -3.29 -20.39
N PHE A 89 -15.11 -3.56 -19.20
CA PHE A 89 -14.77 -2.81 -17.99
C PHE A 89 -13.43 -3.28 -17.43
N LYS A 90 -12.49 -2.35 -17.29
CA LYS A 90 -11.17 -2.58 -16.68
C LYS A 90 -11.03 -1.73 -15.42
N ILE A 91 -10.71 -2.38 -14.31
CA ILE A 91 -10.34 -1.72 -13.06
C ILE A 91 -8.83 -1.85 -12.91
N LYS A 92 -8.18 -0.75 -12.55
CA LYS A 92 -6.79 -0.74 -12.11
C LYS A 92 -6.72 -0.12 -10.73
N GLN A 93 -6.21 -0.86 -9.76
CA GLN A 93 -5.93 -0.33 -8.42
C GLN A 93 -4.42 -0.19 -8.25
N THR A 94 -3.97 0.91 -7.65
CA THR A 94 -2.57 1.19 -7.40
C THR A 94 -2.38 1.57 -5.94
N ILE A 95 -1.41 0.94 -5.29
CA ILE A 95 -0.94 1.33 -3.97
C ILE A 95 0.44 1.95 -4.08
N SER A 96 0.55 3.17 -3.56
CA SER A 96 1.78 3.95 -3.56
C SER A 96 2.38 4.05 -2.17
N TYR A 97 3.70 3.94 -2.10
CA TYR A 97 4.50 4.04 -0.88
C TYR A 97 5.63 5.03 -1.11
N ARG A 98 5.90 5.84 -0.09
CA ARG A 98 7.11 6.66 -0.02
C ARG A 98 8.06 5.99 0.96
N LEU A 99 9.23 5.60 0.47
CA LEU A 99 10.25 4.90 1.23
C LEU A 99 11.54 5.71 1.29
N ARG A 100 12.37 5.46 2.30
CA ARG A 100 13.70 6.03 2.44
C ARG A 100 14.74 4.92 2.64
N PRO A 101 15.93 5.00 1.99
CA PRO A 101 17.02 4.07 2.24
C PRO A 101 17.47 4.06 3.70
N LEU A 102 17.76 2.87 4.23
CA LEU A 102 18.48 2.69 5.49
C LEU A 102 19.96 2.40 5.23
N ASP A 103 20.26 1.69 4.14
CA ASP A 103 21.61 1.33 3.73
C ASP A 103 21.86 1.69 2.25
N SER A 104 23.14 1.76 1.89
CA SER A 104 23.56 1.93 0.50
C SER A 104 23.79 0.58 -0.19
N GLY A 105 23.80 0.57 -1.53
CA GLY A 105 24.01 -0.62 -2.34
C GLY A 105 22.77 -1.02 -3.16
N ARG A 106 22.77 -2.26 -3.65
CA ARG A 106 21.67 -2.81 -4.44
C ARG A 106 20.61 -3.41 -3.52
N ILE A 107 19.40 -2.86 -3.58
CA ILE A 107 18.27 -3.25 -2.73
C ILE A 107 17.19 -3.91 -3.60
N GLU A 108 16.63 -5.00 -3.11
CA GLU A 108 15.43 -5.63 -3.69
C GLU A 108 14.18 -5.07 -3.00
N ILE A 109 13.26 -4.53 -3.79
CA ILE A 109 11.92 -4.18 -3.33
C ILE A 109 10.98 -5.30 -3.77
N LYS A 110 10.54 -6.10 -2.80
CA LYS A 110 9.60 -7.21 -3.01
C LYS A 110 8.21 -6.68 -3.33
N SER A 111 7.55 -7.31 -4.29
CA SER A 111 6.15 -7.02 -4.59
C SER A 111 5.25 -7.38 -3.40
N PRO A 112 4.18 -6.59 -3.12
CA PRO A 112 3.18 -6.99 -2.14
C PRO A 112 2.34 -8.16 -2.66
N THR A 113 1.77 -8.93 -1.73
CA THR A 113 0.81 -9.99 -2.04
C THR A 113 -0.59 -9.42 -2.07
N PHE A 114 -1.24 -9.48 -3.23
CA PHE A 114 -2.65 -9.11 -3.40
C PHE A 114 -3.53 -10.34 -3.28
N TYR A 115 -4.71 -10.17 -2.67
CA TYR A 115 -5.69 -11.24 -2.52
C TYR A 115 -6.94 -10.96 -3.34
N PHE A 116 -7.35 -11.93 -4.17
CA PHE A 116 -8.54 -11.88 -5.02
C PHE A 116 -9.40 -13.12 -4.80
N ASN A 117 -10.58 -12.95 -4.22
CA ASN A 117 -11.44 -14.06 -3.78
C ASN A 117 -10.64 -15.07 -2.93
N GLY A 118 -9.76 -14.56 -2.06
CA GLY A 118 -8.86 -15.35 -1.22
C GLY A 118 -7.66 -15.98 -1.92
N LYS A 119 -7.46 -15.77 -3.24
CA LYS A 119 -6.27 -16.27 -3.96
C LYS A 119 -5.16 -15.23 -3.99
N GLU A 120 -3.95 -15.68 -3.74
CA GLU A 120 -2.74 -14.85 -3.76
C GLU A 120 -2.28 -14.57 -5.19
N VAL A 121 -1.94 -13.32 -5.44
CA VAL A 121 -1.30 -12.85 -6.68
C VAL A 121 -0.14 -11.92 -6.30
N ILE A 122 1.04 -12.23 -6.80
CA ILE A 122 2.30 -11.54 -6.48
C ILE A 122 2.95 -11.14 -7.79
N GLY A 123 3.46 -9.91 -7.87
CA GLY A 123 4.23 -9.43 -9.02
C GLY A 123 5.72 -9.70 -8.86
N GLU A 124 6.48 -9.33 -9.88
CA GLU A 124 7.94 -9.39 -9.81
C GLU A 124 8.49 -8.32 -8.83
N SER A 125 9.59 -8.66 -8.16
CA SER A 125 10.39 -7.70 -7.40
C SER A 125 11.14 -6.76 -8.34
N ILE A 126 11.49 -5.57 -7.85
CA ILE A 126 12.37 -4.65 -8.55
C ILE A 126 13.68 -4.46 -7.79
N PHE A 127 14.77 -4.24 -8.52
CA PHE A 127 16.06 -3.93 -7.92
C PHE A 127 16.39 -2.47 -8.16
N ILE A 128 16.73 -1.75 -7.10
CA ILE A 128 17.21 -0.38 -7.15
C ILE A 128 18.64 -0.29 -6.60
N THR A 129 19.36 0.74 -7.00
CA THR A 129 20.72 1.01 -6.52
C THR A 129 20.73 2.32 -5.74
N ILE A 130 21.15 2.25 -4.48
CA ILE A 130 21.36 3.41 -3.61
C ILE A 130 22.86 3.74 -3.60
N LYS A 131 23.23 4.92 -4.07
CA LYS A 131 24.60 5.41 -3.99
C LYS A 131 24.93 5.80 -2.56
N SER A 132 26.11 5.39 -2.10
CA SER A 132 26.65 5.84 -0.82
C SER A 132 27.00 7.33 -0.92
N SER A 133 26.42 8.14 -0.05
CA SER A 133 26.92 9.49 0.21
C SER A 133 27.73 9.47 1.50
N LYS A 134 28.87 10.16 1.53
CA LYS A 134 29.68 10.31 2.73
C LYS A 134 29.11 11.48 3.53
N LEU A 135 28.13 11.21 4.38
CA LEU A 135 27.55 12.22 5.27
C LEU A 135 28.44 12.36 6.51
N SER A 136 28.66 13.59 6.98
CA SER A 136 29.31 13.80 8.29
C SER A 136 28.36 13.42 9.43
N GLU A 137 28.88 13.23 10.65
CA GLU A 137 28.05 12.93 11.82
C GLU A 137 27.00 14.02 12.10
N ASN A 138 27.36 15.30 11.91
CA ASN A 138 26.41 16.40 12.02
C ASN A 138 25.32 16.34 10.94
N ASP A 139 25.69 16.02 9.70
CA ASP A 139 24.70 15.87 8.62
C ASP A 139 23.75 14.70 8.90
N LEU A 140 24.25 13.62 9.48
CA LEU A 140 23.44 12.47 9.88
C LEU A 140 22.47 12.83 11.01
N PHE A 141 22.91 13.62 12.00
CA PHE A 141 22.05 14.08 13.08
C PHE A 141 20.95 15.02 12.58
N GLU A 142 21.32 16.07 11.83
CA GLU A 142 20.37 17.01 11.25
C GLU A 142 19.38 16.31 10.31
N LYS A 143 19.87 15.36 9.51
CA LYS A 143 19.03 14.48 8.71
C LYS A 143 18.06 13.71 9.59
N ALA A 144 18.53 12.98 10.60
CA ALA A 144 17.66 12.21 11.48
C ALA A 144 16.59 13.07 12.17
N TYR A 145 16.95 14.29 12.57
CA TYR A 145 16.02 15.24 13.18
C TYR A 145 14.97 15.75 12.18
N LYS A 146 15.39 16.14 10.98
CA LYS A 146 14.49 16.55 9.90
C LYS A 146 13.53 15.43 9.50
N GLU A 147 14.03 14.21 9.36
CA GLU A 147 13.22 13.03 9.08
C GLU A 147 12.21 12.74 10.20
N PHE A 148 12.63 12.90 11.45
CA PHE A 148 11.71 12.77 12.59
C PHE A 148 10.58 13.79 12.53
N ILE A 149 10.78 14.98 11.94
CA ILE A 149 9.72 15.99 11.76
C ILE A 149 8.85 15.66 10.55
N GLU A 150 9.45 15.33 9.41
CA GLU A 150 8.76 15.19 8.11
C GLU A 150 8.00 13.87 7.93
N ASP A 151 8.42 12.77 8.54
CA ASP A 151 7.81 11.45 8.32
C ASP A 151 6.35 11.40 8.84
N ASP A 152 5.38 10.93 8.05
CA ASP A 152 3.99 10.77 8.53
C ASP A 152 3.86 9.66 9.59
N VAL A 153 4.83 8.74 9.61
CA VAL A 153 4.90 7.58 10.50
C VAL A 153 5.96 7.83 11.56
N LYS A 154 5.55 7.95 12.82
CA LYS A 154 6.47 8.20 13.94
C LYS A 154 6.83 6.90 14.69
N PRO A 155 7.96 6.85 15.43
CA PRO A 155 8.23 5.78 16.38
C PRO A 155 7.11 5.64 17.42
N ILE A 156 6.79 4.40 17.81
CA ILE A 156 5.82 4.13 18.89
C ILE A 156 6.26 4.86 20.17
N ASN A 157 5.28 5.42 20.89
CA ASN A 157 5.47 6.27 22.07
C ASN A 157 6.08 7.65 21.80
N SER A 158 6.23 8.06 20.54
CA SER A 158 6.53 9.46 20.23
C SER A 158 5.43 10.35 20.81
N VAL A 159 5.82 11.45 21.44
CA VAL A 159 4.89 12.41 22.05
C VAL A 159 4.98 13.70 21.26
N LYS A 160 3.83 14.30 20.97
CA LYS A 160 3.79 15.69 20.49
C LYS A 160 2.89 16.51 21.38
N VAL A 161 3.27 17.77 21.50
CA VAL A 161 2.47 18.80 22.16
C VAL A 161 1.82 19.61 21.05
N VAL A 162 0.49 19.64 21.03
CA VAL A 162 -0.27 20.49 20.12
C VAL A 162 -0.70 21.71 20.91
N PHE A 163 -0.43 22.89 20.35
CA PHE A 163 -0.66 24.16 21.02
C PHE A 163 -1.24 25.17 20.04
N SER A 164 -2.25 25.92 20.49
CA SER A 164 -2.87 27.02 19.75
C SER A 164 -3.36 28.07 20.76
N ASP A 165 -2.72 29.23 20.75
CA ASP A 165 -3.02 30.39 21.61
C ASP A 165 -3.12 30.08 23.11
N SER A 166 -4.31 29.77 23.60
CA SER A 166 -4.62 29.49 25.01
C SER A 166 -4.99 28.02 25.26
N LEU A 167 -4.92 27.18 24.23
CA LEU A 167 -5.26 25.77 24.28
C LEU A 167 -4.05 24.93 23.95
N GLY A 168 -3.89 23.81 24.65
CA GLY A 168 -2.93 22.81 24.25
C GLY A 168 -3.23 21.45 24.85
N TYR A 169 -2.71 20.43 24.20
CA TYR A 169 -2.87 19.04 24.60
C TYR A 169 -1.69 18.19 24.15
N ILE A 170 -1.57 17.03 24.77
CA ILE A 170 -0.51 16.07 24.48
C ILE A 170 -1.12 14.87 23.77
N GLU A 171 -0.50 14.44 22.67
CA GLU A 171 -0.82 13.20 21.97
C GLU A 171 0.36 12.23 22.03
N ARG A 172 0.06 10.93 22.07
CA ARG A 172 1.04 9.84 21.93
C ARG A 172 0.81 9.10 20.62
N TYR A 173 1.87 8.82 19.90
CA TYR A 173 1.83 7.96 18.72
C TYR A 173 1.80 6.49 19.14
N ASN A 174 0.74 5.81 18.75
CA ASN A 174 0.50 4.38 18.95
C ASN A 174 0.42 3.68 17.58
N LYS A 175 0.11 2.37 17.56
CA LYS A 175 0.00 1.58 16.32
C LYS A 175 -1.01 2.15 15.32
N ASP A 176 -2.10 2.74 15.81
CA ASP A 176 -3.21 3.24 14.99
C ASP A 176 -3.09 4.75 14.66
N GLY A 177 -2.04 5.42 15.15
CA GLY A 177 -1.82 6.85 14.97
C GLY A 177 -1.71 7.62 16.29
N TRP A 178 -1.98 8.93 16.22
CA TRP A 178 -1.95 9.80 17.39
C TRP A 178 -3.18 9.60 18.27
N SER A 179 -2.97 9.42 19.56
CA SER A 179 -4.03 9.30 20.56
C SER A 179 -3.88 10.40 21.60
N PHE A 180 -4.98 11.11 21.87
CA PHE A 180 -5.05 12.11 22.93
C PHE A 180 -4.71 11.50 24.30
N ILE A 181 -3.83 12.15 25.05
CA ILE A 181 -3.49 11.76 26.43
C ILE A 181 -4.21 12.65 27.43
N ARG A 182 -3.92 13.96 27.38
CA ARG A 182 -4.46 14.95 28.31
C ARG A 182 -4.34 16.38 27.77
N ARG A 183 -5.10 17.29 28.37
CA ARG A 183 -4.94 18.73 28.18
C ARG A 183 -3.69 19.23 28.93
N LEU A 184 -3.10 20.32 28.42
CA LEU A 184 -2.10 21.07 29.15
C LEU A 184 -2.77 21.89 30.26
N SER A 185 -2.07 22.03 31.37
CA SER A 185 -2.42 22.98 32.43
C SER A 185 -2.09 24.41 32.02
N GLU A 186 -2.74 25.40 32.65
CA GLU A 186 -2.43 26.82 32.42
C GLU A 186 -0.96 27.15 32.67
N ARG A 187 -0.31 26.47 33.63
CA ARG A 187 1.11 26.64 33.92
C ARG A 187 1.98 26.17 32.75
N GLU A 188 1.70 25.00 32.19
CA GLU A 188 2.42 24.47 31.03
C GLU A 188 2.24 25.39 29.80
N ILE A 189 1.02 25.88 29.58
CA ILE A 189 0.69 26.84 28.52
C ILE A 189 1.50 28.14 28.70
N LYS A 190 1.60 28.67 29.93
CA LYS A 190 2.39 29.86 30.23
C LYS A 190 3.88 29.67 29.96
N GLU A 191 4.46 28.52 30.32
CA GLU A 191 5.86 28.24 30.05
C GLU A 191 6.15 28.09 28.55
N ILE A 192 5.30 27.39 27.81
CA ILE A 192 5.44 27.25 26.34
C ILE A 192 5.37 28.62 25.66
N ASN A 193 4.45 29.49 26.08
CA ASN A 193 4.32 30.84 25.54
C ASN A 193 5.55 31.73 25.75
N LYS A 194 6.43 31.43 26.71
CA LYS A 194 7.71 32.15 26.89
C LYS A 194 8.78 31.72 25.90
N ILE A 195 8.64 30.54 25.30
CA ILE A 195 9.63 29.98 24.37
C ILE A 195 9.28 30.36 22.93
N ILE A 196 7.98 30.45 22.61
CA ILE A 196 7.47 30.72 21.26
C ILE A 196 7.42 32.23 20.94
N LYS A 197 7.33 33.10 21.95
CA LYS A 197 7.37 34.56 21.82
C LYS A 197 8.78 35.10 22.05
#